data_AF-M2Y2H6-F1
#
_entry.id   AF-M2Y2H6-F1
#
_cell.length_a   1.000
_cell.length_b   1.000
_cell.length_c   1.000
_cell.angle_alpha   90.00
_cell.angle_beta   90.00
_cell.angle_gamma   90.00
#
_symmetry.space_group_name_H-M   'P 1'
#
loop_
_entity.id
_entity.type
_entity.pdbx_description
1 polymer ?
#
loop_
_entity_poly.entity_id
_entity_poly.type
_entity_poly.pdbx_seq_one_letter_code
_entity_poly.pdbx_strand_id
1 'polypeptide(L)'
;METQHTLIFSQDFSKDNIFLVELEESLLELVENNERAPYFVGCPNRNEENLSCAGANEAYFCTERKTFKVFFRESSNCIIPVQASQSNNCSKVSLLQDCVVPVVTLLHGHLELLTTGPRIDVLRYLIGNHRSSNNLVTLNIQQILDNVQISRLQLIDELRRMHIVPVEDGLKILTDTEIDRALDDIISTGTLQNWEMPLRLPPAKEILKYCGDQYSVAVRHCLDFFCIPRSDNYLTLDEYSVCRFKAMGLLQSFNEDGLSVEWSTFETKWQNRVPDFFQPRMEMLSGLAIFEEAGPKMLIHALFESHLPEDIDNRVKLLFQKKSNWTLEEIEPYLLPVVSDVMKIEHILRKHCRILKTIHSLGGVLWNRLVGSFAETKSPPFFVICGNNVIEHRDKTLKTARKIKEIVEQLQIPCIFKSSFDKANRTSHLSFRGVGLDAGLEILKAVKEDTDLPVLTDVHETVVAV
;
A
#
# COMPACT_ATOMS: atom_id res chain seq x y z
N MET A 1 -12.37 -2.54 -57.86
CA MET A 1 -13.61 -3.01 -57.23
C MET A 1 -13.65 -2.34 -55.87
N GLU A 2 -14.50 -1.35 -55.68
CA GLU A 2 -14.72 -0.75 -54.37
C GLU A 2 -15.67 -1.66 -53.60
N THR A 3 -15.20 -2.20 -52.47
CA THR A 3 -16.06 -2.96 -51.57
C THR A 3 -16.95 -1.97 -50.84
N GLN A 4 -18.25 -2.01 -51.08
CA GLN A 4 -19.20 -1.17 -50.38
C GLN A 4 -19.65 -1.90 -49.11
N HIS A 5 -19.47 -1.26 -47.96
CA HIS A 5 -19.92 -1.78 -46.67
C HIS A 5 -21.23 -1.10 -46.27
N THR A 6 -22.27 -1.89 -46.01
CA THR A 6 -23.58 -1.39 -45.60
C THR A 6 -23.82 -1.74 -44.15
N LEU A 7 -23.98 -0.73 -43.30
CA LEU A 7 -24.33 -0.90 -41.89
C LEU A 7 -25.84 -1.00 -41.74
N ILE A 8 -26.31 -2.03 -41.02
CA ILE A 8 -27.73 -2.21 -40.68
C ILE A 8 -27.85 -2.37 -39.18
N PHE A 9 -28.80 -1.72 -38.53
CA PHE A 9 -29.06 -1.96 -37.11
C PHE A 9 -29.60 -3.38 -36.90
N SER A 10 -29.01 -4.14 -35.97
CA SER A 10 -29.49 -5.49 -35.66
C SER A 10 -30.90 -5.46 -35.09
N GLN A 11 -31.63 -6.57 -35.19
CA GLN A 11 -32.95 -6.70 -34.57
C GLN A 11 -32.88 -6.61 -33.03
N ASP A 12 -31.72 -6.95 -32.45
CA ASP A 12 -31.45 -6.91 -31.01
C ASP A 12 -30.72 -5.62 -30.57
N PHE A 13 -30.75 -4.56 -31.39
CA PHE A 13 -30.09 -3.30 -31.08
C PHE A 13 -30.57 -2.73 -29.75
N SER A 14 -29.66 -2.56 -28.79
CA SER A 14 -29.94 -1.98 -27.49
C SER A 14 -28.86 -0.96 -27.12
N LYS A 15 -29.29 0.24 -26.71
CA LYS A 15 -28.37 1.33 -26.33
C LYS A 15 -27.71 1.12 -24.97
N ASP A 16 -28.31 0.33 -24.08
CA ASP A 16 -27.99 0.37 -22.65
C ASP A 16 -27.54 -0.97 -22.06
N ASN A 17 -27.37 -2.00 -22.89
CA ASN A 17 -27.04 -3.36 -22.41
C ASN A 17 -25.58 -3.78 -22.64
N ILE A 18 -24.80 -2.97 -23.35
CA ILE A 18 -23.41 -3.29 -23.70
C ILE A 18 -22.54 -2.11 -23.28
N PHE A 19 -21.49 -2.41 -22.52
CA PHE A 19 -20.48 -1.44 -22.10
C PHE A 19 -19.11 -1.95 -22.50
N LEU A 20 -18.21 -1.05 -22.89
CA LEU A 20 -16.79 -1.37 -22.99
C LEU A 20 -16.15 -1.20 -21.62
N VAL A 21 -15.37 -2.18 -21.21
CA VAL A 21 -14.55 -2.10 -19.99
C VAL A 21 -13.09 -2.15 -20.42
N GLU A 22 -12.31 -1.19 -19.95
CA GLU A 22 -10.86 -1.18 -20.11
C GLU A 22 -10.24 -2.14 -19.09
N LEU A 23 -9.53 -3.14 -19.59
CA LEU A 23 -8.84 -4.15 -18.80
C LEU A 23 -7.34 -4.03 -19.04
N GLU A 24 -6.57 -3.92 -17.96
CA GLU A 24 -5.13 -4.15 -18.02
C GLU A 24 -4.83 -5.61 -18.40
N GLU A 25 -3.67 -5.87 -19.00
CA GLU A 25 -3.27 -7.21 -19.48
C GLU A 25 -3.37 -8.29 -18.38
N SER A 26 -2.98 -7.94 -17.15
CA SER A 26 -3.10 -8.85 -16.00
C SER A 26 -4.55 -9.21 -15.61
N LEU A 27 -5.51 -8.33 -15.90
CA LEU A 27 -6.94 -8.59 -15.67
C LEU A 27 -7.55 -9.38 -16.82
N LEU A 28 -7.07 -9.17 -18.04
CA LEU A 28 -7.50 -9.94 -19.21
C LEU A 28 -7.21 -11.43 -19.04
N GLU A 29 -5.98 -11.77 -18.62
CA GLU A 29 -5.61 -13.16 -18.33
C GLU A 29 -6.53 -13.81 -17.29
N LEU A 30 -6.92 -13.07 -16.24
CA LEU A 30 -7.82 -13.56 -15.20
C LEU A 30 -9.23 -13.84 -15.75
N VAL A 31 -9.75 -12.95 -16.61
CA VAL A 31 -11.06 -13.12 -17.23
C VAL A 31 -11.06 -14.31 -18.20
N GLU A 32 -9.97 -14.50 -18.96
CA GLU A 32 -9.85 -15.60 -19.93
C GLU A 32 -9.64 -16.97 -19.26
N ASN A 33 -8.90 -17.02 -18.15
CA ASN A 33 -8.54 -18.27 -17.48
C ASN A 33 -9.65 -18.90 -16.62
N ASN A 34 -10.83 -18.27 -16.51
CA ASN A 34 -11.98 -18.76 -15.72
C ASN A 34 -11.65 -19.08 -14.23
N GLU A 35 -10.55 -18.54 -13.69
CA GLU A 35 -10.42 -18.43 -12.24
C GLU A 35 -11.60 -17.59 -11.75
N ARG A 36 -12.34 -18.10 -10.74
CA ARG A 36 -13.64 -17.56 -10.24
C ARG A 36 -13.98 -16.16 -10.77
N ALA A 37 -15.03 -16.11 -11.59
CA ALA A 37 -15.38 -14.92 -12.37
C ALA A 37 -15.41 -13.64 -11.51
N PRO A 38 -14.79 -12.55 -11.97
CA PRO A 38 -14.88 -11.27 -11.30
C PRO A 38 -16.33 -10.78 -11.27
N TYR A 39 -16.65 -9.92 -10.31
CA TYR A 39 -18.01 -9.43 -10.10
C TYR A 39 -18.05 -7.93 -9.89
N PHE A 40 -19.19 -7.33 -10.20
CA PHE A 40 -19.47 -5.94 -9.90
C PHE A 40 -20.25 -5.84 -8.58
N VAL A 41 -19.88 -4.86 -7.76
CA VAL A 41 -20.56 -4.56 -6.50
C VAL A 41 -20.81 -3.05 -6.42
N GLY A 42 -22.06 -2.68 -6.15
CA GLY A 42 -22.47 -1.29 -5.91
C GLY A 42 -22.64 -1.01 -4.42
N CYS A 43 -22.89 0.25 -4.06
CA CYS A 43 -23.30 0.59 -2.69
C CYS A 43 -24.74 0.10 -2.42
N PRO A 44 -25.04 -0.46 -1.22
CA PRO A 44 -26.39 -0.83 -0.83
C PRO A 44 -27.34 0.38 -0.86
N ASN A 45 -28.64 0.10 -1.07
CA ASN A 45 -29.72 1.04 -1.36
C ASN A 45 -29.71 2.39 -0.60
N ARG A 46 -30.11 3.43 -1.34
CA ARG A 46 -30.20 4.88 -1.03
C ARG A 46 -31.04 5.32 0.20
N ASN A 47 -31.59 4.40 0.99
CA ASN A 47 -32.66 4.72 1.96
C ASN A 47 -32.20 4.78 3.42
N GLU A 48 -30.96 4.45 3.73
CA GLU A 48 -30.42 4.60 5.09
C GLU A 48 -29.63 5.92 5.19
N GLU A 49 -30.32 6.97 5.64
CA GLU A 49 -29.80 8.35 5.81
C GLU A 49 -28.59 8.47 6.75
N ASN A 50 -28.16 7.38 7.39
CA ASN A 50 -27.15 7.40 8.46
C ASN A 50 -25.75 6.98 8.03
N LEU A 51 -25.55 6.42 6.84
CA LEU A 51 -24.24 6.53 6.21
C LEU A 51 -24.26 7.76 5.32
N SER A 52 -23.41 8.72 5.64
CA SER A 52 -22.79 9.54 4.61
C SER A 52 -21.94 8.62 3.71
N CYS A 53 -22.57 7.73 2.95
CA CYS A 53 -21.96 7.03 1.84
C CYS A 53 -21.67 8.09 0.79
N ALA A 54 -20.55 8.79 0.96
CA ALA A 54 -19.88 9.47 -0.13
C ALA A 54 -19.68 8.40 -1.23
N GLY A 55 -20.56 8.41 -2.24
CA GLY A 55 -20.57 7.41 -3.30
C GLY A 55 -21.88 6.64 -3.55
N ALA A 56 -23.06 7.16 -3.21
CA ALA A 56 -24.36 6.51 -3.50
C ALA A 56 -24.64 6.15 -5.00
N ASN A 57 -23.71 6.43 -5.92
CA ASN A 57 -23.72 6.05 -7.33
C ASN A 57 -22.40 5.39 -7.78
N GLU A 58 -21.60 4.87 -6.86
CA GLU A 58 -20.32 4.24 -7.18
C GLU A 58 -20.48 2.74 -7.42
N ALA A 59 -19.82 2.27 -8.46
CA ALA A 59 -19.69 0.86 -8.78
C ALA A 59 -18.23 0.44 -8.63
N TYR A 60 -18.03 -0.79 -8.21
CA TYR A 60 -16.73 -1.40 -8.03
C TYR A 60 -16.68 -2.72 -8.77
N PHE A 61 -15.50 -3.06 -9.27
CA PHE A 61 -15.20 -4.32 -9.92
C PHE A 61 -14.22 -5.07 -9.02
N CYS A 62 -14.57 -6.29 -8.63
CA CYS A 62 -13.78 -7.10 -7.71
C CYS A 62 -13.31 -8.37 -8.42
N THR A 63 -12.01 -8.63 -8.35
CA THR A 63 -11.46 -9.97 -8.60
C THR A 63 -11.45 -10.76 -7.29
N GLU A 64 -10.87 -11.97 -7.29
CA GLU A 64 -10.67 -12.73 -6.05
C GLU A 64 -9.76 -11.97 -5.05
N ARG A 65 -8.84 -11.12 -5.54
CA ARG A 65 -7.78 -10.48 -4.73
C ARG A 65 -7.76 -8.95 -4.71
N LYS A 66 -8.34 -8.30 -5.72
CA LYS A 66 -8.23 -6.85 -5.90
C LYS A 66 -9.59 -6.21 -6.11
N THR A 67 -9.70 -4.97 -5.65
CA THR A 67 -10.89 -4.13 -5.80
C THR A 67 -10.54 -2.92 -6.67
N PHE A 68 -11.40 -2.62 -7.63
CA PHE A 68 -11.25 -1.52 -8.58
C PHE A 68 -12.48 -0.64 -8.52
N LYS A 69 -12.29 0.67 -8.44
CA LYS A 69 -13.37 1.63 -8.59
C LYS A 69 -13.65 1.82 -10.08
N VAL A 70 -14.92 1.74 -10.46
CA VAL A 70 -15.37 1.84 -11.84
C VAL A 70 -15.73 3.28 -12.16
N PHE A 71 -15.19 3.81 -13.25
CA PHE A 71 -15.51 5.15 -13.75
C PHE A 71 -15.93 5.10 -15.21
N PHE A 72 -17.02 5.78 -15.56
CA PHE A 72 -17.36 5.97 -16.95
C PHE A 72 -16.62 7.17 -17.53
N ARG A 73 -15.96 6.97 -18.67
CA ARG A 73 -15.34 8.03 -19.47
C ARG A 73 -16.14 8.25 -20.75
N GLU A 74 -16.71 9.44 -20.86
CA GLU A 74 -17.30 9.89 -22.11
C GLU A 74 -16.22 10.16 -23.16
N SER A 75 -16.53 9.77 -24.39
CA SER A 75 -15.74 10.03 -25.58
C SER A 75 -16.53 10.95 -26.52
N SER A 76 -15.83 11.87 -27.16
CA SER A 76 -16.41 12.69 -28.24
C SER A 76 -16.67 11.89 -29.52
N ASN A 77 -16.10 10.69 -29.64
CA ASN A 77 -16.27 9.78 -30.76
C ASN A 77 -17.31 8.71 -30.45
N CYS A 78 -18.09 8.32 -31.45
CA CYS A 78 -18.99 7.18 -31.38
C CYS A 78 -18.27 5.89 -31.81
N ILE A 79 -18.27 4.88 -30.95
CA ILE A 79 -17.76 3.55 -31.24
C ILE A 79 -18.96 2.67 -31.62
N ILE A 80 -18.84 1.94 -32.73
CA ILE A 80 -19.91 1.11 -33.27
C ILE A 80 -19.46 -0.36 -33.23
N PRO A 81 -19.80 -1.11 -32.18
CA PRO A 81 -19.57 -2.55 -32.15
C PRO A 81 -20.40 -3.24 -33.24
N VAL A 82 -19.69 -3.99 -34.06
CA VAL A 82 -20.28 -4.77 -35.16
C VAL A 82 -20.10 -6.25 -34.89
N GLN A 83 -21.12 -7.04 -35.20
CA GLN A 83 -20.99 -8.50 -35.13
C GLN A 83 -20.44 -9.02 -36.46
N ALA A 84 -19.36 -9.80 -36.40
CA ALA A 84 -18.84 -10.46 -37.59
C ALA A 84 -19.93 -11.37 -38.18
N SER A 85 -20.37 -11.05 -39.40
CA SER A 85 -21.39 -11.84 -40.10
C SER A 85 -20.82 -13.24 -40.39
N GLN A 86 -21.31 -14.26 -39.68
CA GLN A 86 -21.10 -15.65 -40.10
C GLN A 86 -22.01 -15.94 -41.30
N SER A 87 -21.69 -15.41 -42.47
CA SER A 87 -22.43 -15.75 -43.69
C SER A 87 -21.51 -16.38 -44.74
N ASN A 88 -21.51 -17.72 -44.74
CA ASN A 88 -21.23 -18.54 -45.92
C ASN A 88 -22.34 -18.45 -46.99
N ASN A 89 -23.27 -17.48 -46.88
CA ASN A 89 -24.35 -17.26 -47.82
C ASN A 89 -24.31 -15.82 -48.34
N CYS A 90 -23.17 -15.42 -48.92
CA CYS A 90 -23.16 -14.31 -49.86
C CYS A 90 -23.69 -14.85 -51.20
N SER A 91 -25.01 -14.87 -51.35
CA SER A 91 -25.66 -15.14 -52.63
C SER A 91 -25.11 -14.15 -53.65
N LYS A 92 -24.39 -14.66 -54.66
CA LYS A 92 -23.88 -13.88 -55.78
C LYS A 92 -25.02 -13.12 -56.46
N VAL A 93 -25.24 -11.87 -56.07
CA VAL A 93 -26.07 -10.94 -56.81
C VAL A 93 -25.32 -9.61 -56.89
N SER A 94 -25.09 -9.20 -58.13
CA SER A 94 -24.50 -7.94 -58.60
C SER A 94 -23.01 -7.67 -58.30
N LEU A 95 -22.39 -6.91 -59.22
CA LEU A 95 -20.97 -6.61 -59.39
C LEU A 95 -20.32 -5.78 -58.27
N LEU A 96 -20.92 -5.72 -57.08
CA LEU A 96 -20.42 -5.09 -55.87
C LEU A 96 -20.58 -6.13 -54.74
N GLN A 97 -19.48 -6.47 -54.07
CA GLN A 97 -19.52 -7.35 -52.91
C GLN A 97 -20.02 -6.52 -51.72
N ASP A 98 -21.34 -6.35 -51.64
CA ASP A 98 -21.98 -5.60 -50.55
C ASP A 98 -21.88 -6.40 -49.27
N CYS A 99 -20.93 -6.04 -48.41
CA CYS A 99 -20.78 -6.66 -47.09
C CYS A 99 -21.71 -5.96 -46.11
N VAL A 100 -22.80 -6.62 -45.76
CA VAL A 100 -23.77 -6.15 -44.78
C VAL A 100 -23.31 -6.53 -43.38
N VAL A 101 -23.12 -5.53 -42.52
CA VAL A 101 -22.62 -5.72 -41.16
C VAL A 101 -23.63 -5.18 -40.15
N PRO A 102 -24.14 -6.03 -39.23
CA PRO A 102 -25.10 -5.61 -38.23
C PRO A 102 -24.44 -4.81 -37.10
N VAL A 103 -24.98 -3.63 -36.82
CA VAL A 103 -24.63 -2.77 -35.68
C VAL A 103 -25.39 -3.24 -34.45
N VAL A 104 -24.65 -3.57 -33.39
CA VAL A 104 -25.22 -4.12 -32.15
C VAL A 104 -25.62 -3.00 -31.18
N THR A 105 -24.82 -1.94 -31.11
CA THR A 105 -25.09 -0.78 -30.24
C THR A 105 -24.29 0.45 -30.71
N LEU A 106 -24.47 1.60 -30.04
CA LEU A 106 -23.69 2.82 -30.22
C LEU A 106 -23.11 3.24 -28.87
N LEU A 107 -21.78 3.21 -28.76
CA LEU A 107 -21.08 3.52 -27.53
C LEU A 107 -20.46 4.90 -27.60
N HIS A 108 -20.63 5.68 -26.53
CA HIS A 108 -20.12 7.05 -26.41
C HIS A 108 -19.04 7.17 -25.35
N GLY A 109 -18.42 6.04 -24.97
CA GLY A 109 -17.50 5.98 -23.85
C GLY A 109 -17.21 4.55 -23.43
N HIS A 110 -16.36 4.42 -22.41
CA HIS A 110 -15.96 3.15 -21.83
C HIS A 110 -15.82 3.27 -20.31
N LEU A 111 -15.79 2.13 -19.63
CA LEU A 111 -15.58 2.00 -18.20
C LEU A 111 -14.08 1.81 -17.93
N GLU A 112 -13.48 2.72 -17.19
CA GLU A 112 -12.12 2.61 -16.65
C GLU A 112 -12.14 1.96 -15.26
N LEU A 113 -11.13 1.15 -14.98
CA LEU A 113 -10.93 0.50 -13.68
C LEU A 113 -9.73 1.14 -12.96
N LEU A 114 -9.99 1.83 -11.85
CA LEU A 114 -8.94 2.41 -11.02
C LEU A 114 -8.71 1.56 -9.77
N THR A 115 -7.46 1.10 -9.58
CA THR A 115 -7.09 0.34 -8.38
C THR A 115 -7.39 1.15 -7.13
N THR A 116 -8.15 0.57 -6.19
CA THR A 116 -8.56 1.23 -4.95
C THR A 116 -8.43 0.30 -3.76
N GLY A 117 -8.26 0.89 -2.57
CA GLY A 117 -8.39 0.15 -1.31
C GLY A 117 -9.83 -0.31 -1.09
N PRO A 118 -10.03 -1.39 -0.32
CA PRO A 118 -11.36 -1.87 0.02
C PRO A 118 -12.07 -0.93 0.99
N ARG A 119 -13.42 -0.93 0.96
CA ARG A 119 -14.25 -0.09 1.85
C ARG A 119 -14.39 -0.69 3.26
N ILE A 120 -13.32 -0.63 4.04
CA ILE A 120 -13.25 -1.15 5.42
C ILE A 120 -14.21 -0.41 6.36
N ASP A 121 -14.48 0.86 6.09
CA ASP A 121 -15.46 1.69 6.80
C ASP A 121 -16.87 1.06 6.74
N VAL A 122 -17.31 0.66 5.54
CA VAL A 122 -18.61 0.01 5.32
C VAL A 122 -18.63 -1.37 5.99
N LEU A 123 -17.53 -2.11 5.92
CA LEU A 123 -17.38 -3.42 6.58
C LEU A 123 -17.57 -3.29 8.11
N ARG A 124 -16.87 -2.35 8.75
CA ARG A 124 -16.96 -2.12 10.20
C ARG A 124 -18.38 -1.73 10.62
N TYR A 125 -19.03 -0.85 9.85
CA TYR A 125 -20.41 -0.46 10.10
C TYR A 125 -21.36 -1.65 10.02
N LEU A 126 -21.28 -2.43 8.94
CA LEU A 126 -22.14 -3.59 8.71
C LEU A 126 -21.98 -4.64 9.81
N ILE A 127 -20.74 -4.93 10.20
CA ILE A 127 -20.43 -5.84 11.31
C ILE A 127 -21.01 -5.31 12.63
N GLY A 128 -20.87 -4.00 12.90
CA GLY A 128 -21.39 -3.36 14.10
C GLY A 128 -22.91 -3.48 14.23
N ASN A 129 -23.65 -3.26 13.15
CA ASN A 129 -25.12 -3.33 13.13
C ASN A 129 -25.67 -4.75 13.31
N HIS A 130 -24.94 -5.75 12.83
CA HIS A 130 -25.35 -7.15 12.88
C HIS A 130 -24.74 -7.92 14.07
N ARG A 131 -24.04 -7.23 14.97
CA ARG A 131 -23.44 -7.82 16.16
C ARG A 131 -24.50 -8.08 17.24
N SER A 132 -24.58 -9.34 17.67
CA SER A 132 -25.38 -9.76 18.83
C SER A 132 -24.61 -9.60 20.15
N SER A 133 -25.31 -9.78 21.28
CA SER A 133 -24.74 -9.71 22.64
C SER A 133 -23.62 -10.72 22.90
N ASN A 134 -23.56 -11.82 22.15
CA ASN A 134 -22.58 -12.89 22.33
C ASN A 134 -21.37 -12.76 21.39
N ASN A 135 -21.11 -11.56 20.86
CA ASN A 135 -20.06 -11.32 19.86
C ASN A 135 -20.22 -12.13 18.58
N LEU A 136 -21.42 -12.64 18.30
CA LEU A 136 -21.77 -13.32 17.06
C LEU A 136 -22.39 -12.30 16.10
N VAL A 137 -21.94 -12.30 14.86
CA VAL A 137 -22.46 -11.52 13.75
C VAL A 137 -23.24 -12.49 12.86
N THR A 138 -24.52 -12.19 12.61
CA THR A 138 -25.44 -13.08 11.90
C THR A 138 -25.21 -13.14 10.39
N LEU A 139 -24.28 -12.35 9.88
CA LEU A 139 -23.93 -12.29 8.46
C LEU A 139 -22.95 -13.39 8.09
N ASN A 140 -23.13 -13.98 6.91
CA ASN A 140 -22.13 -14.83 6.28
C ASN A 140 -21.24 -14.03 5.31
N ILE A 141 -20.16 -14.67 4.85
CA ILE A 141 -19.19 -14.06 3.93
C ILE A 141 -19.86 -13.55 2.64
N GLN A 142 -20.82 -14.29 2.08
CA GLN A 142 -21.46 -13.88 0.83
C GLN A 142 -22.32 -12.62 1.02
N GLN A 143 -23.09 -12.57 2.11
CA GLN A 143 -23.91 -11.41 2.45
C GLN A 143 -23.05 -10.14 2.63
N ILE A 144 -21.82 -10.28 3.14
CA ILE A 144 -20.88 -9.16 3.23
C ILE A 144 -20.39 -8.75 1.84
N LEU A 145 -19.97 -9.70 1.01
CA LEU A 145 -19.50 -9.42 -0.36
C LEU A 145 -20.56 -8.76 -1.24
N ASP A 146 -21.84 -9.04 -0.99
CA ASP A 146 -22.95 -8.43 -1.73
C ASP A 146 -23.17 -6.95 -1.35
N ASN A 147 -22.66 -6.50 -0.18
CA ASN A 147 -22.93 -5.17 0.38
C ASN A 147 -21.68 -4.29 0.54
N VAL A 148 -20.49 -4.89 0.57
CA VAL A 148 -19.23 -4.20 0.82
C VAL A 148 -18.36 -4.25 -0.43
N GLN A 149 -17.80 -3.10 -0.81
CA GLN A 149 -16.93 -2.97 -1.98
C GLN A 149 -15.52 -3.46 -1.61
N ILE A 150 -15.37 -4.78 -1.59
CA ILE A 150 -14.16 -5.49 -1.17
C ILE A 150 -14.04 -6.81 -1.92
N SER A 151 -12.82 -7.17 -2.35
CA SER A 151 -12.56 -8.50 -2.91
C SER A 151 -12.60 -9.58 -1.85
N ARG A 152 -12.79 -10.83 -2.27
CA ARG A 152 -12.96 -11.94 -1.32
C ARG A 152 -11.75 -12.16 -0.42
N LEU A 153 -10.54 -12.18 -0.98
CA LEU A 153 -9.34 -12.38 -0.15
C LEU A 153 -9.03 -11.15 0.70
N GLN A 154 -9.28 -9.93 0.20
CA GLN A 154 -9.19 -8.74 1.04
C GLN A 154 -10.16 -8.82 2.22
N LEU A 155 -11.40 -9.29 2.02
CA LEU A 155 -12.35 -9.49 3.10
C LEU A 155 -11.84 -10.48 4.15
N ILE A 156 -11.32 -11.63 3.71
CA ILE A 156 -10.79 -12.65 4.62
C ILE A 156 -9.62 -12.09 5.43
N ASP A 157 -8.71 -11.36 4.79
CA ASP A 157 -7.56 -10.77 5.45
C ASP A 157 -7.98 -9.67 6.45
N GLU A 158 -8.97 -8.84 6.09
CA GLU A 158 -9.50 -7.80 6.98
C GLU A 158 -10.28 -8.38 8.16
N LEU A 159 -11.12 -9.40 7.96
CA LEU A 159 -11.78 -10.11 9.05
C LEU A 159 -10.75 -10.72 10.01
N ARG A 160 -9.68 -11.32 9.48
CA ARG A 160 -8.59 -11.87 10.30
C ARG A 160 -7.89 -10.77 11.12
N ARG A 161 -7.61 -9.61 10.52
CA ARG A 161 -7.05 -8.43 11.21
C ARG A 161 -7.95 -7.91 12.33
N MET A 162 -9.26 -7.98 12.13
CA MET A 162 -10.27 -7.62 13.14
C MET A 162 -10.57 -8.73 14.15
N HIS A 163 -9.86 -9.86 14.08
CA HIS A 163 -10.08 -11.04 14.92
C HIS A 163 -11.49 -11.63 14.82
N ILE A 164 -12.04 -11.60 13.60
CA ILE A 164 -13.37 -12.11 13.27
C ILE A 164 -13.20 -13.39 12.44
N VAL A 165 -13.84 -14.45 12.90
CA VAL A 165 -13.67 -15.80 12.35
C VAL A 165 -14.99 -16.42 11.92
N PRO A 166 -15.04 -17.15 10.80
CA PRO A 166 -16.23 -17.85 10.38
C PRO A 166 -16.54 -19.04 11.30
N VAL A 167 -17.80 -19.16 11.70
CA VAL A 167 -18.38 -20.26 12.48
C VAL A 167 -19.66 -20.74 11.80
N GLU A 168 -20.24 -21.86 12.25
CA GLU A 168 -21.43 -22.45 11.61
C GLU A 168 -22.60 -21.46 11.51
N ASP A 169 -22.83 -20.67 12.57
CA ASP A 169 -23.94 -19.71 12.68
C ASP A 169 -23.59 -18.27 12.24
N GLY A 170 -22.51 -18.07 11.48
CA GLY A 170 -22.12 -16.74 10.97
C GLY A 170 -20.65 -16.40 11.23
N LEU A 171 -20.38 -15.22 11.80
CA LEU A 171 -19.03 -14.80 12.16
C LEU A 171 -18.92 -14.53 13.66
N LYS A 172 -17.89 -15.07 14.32
CA LYS A 172 -17.60 -14.80 15.73
C LYS A 172 -16.49 -13.75 15.84
N ILE A 173 -16.72 -12.70 16.62
CA ILE A 173 -15.70 -11.75 17.03
C ILE A 173 -15.00 -12.32 18.26
N LEU A 174 -13.70 -12.61 18.15
CA LEU A 174 -12.91 -13.09 19.28
C LEU A 174 -12.51 -11.92 20.18
N THR A 175 -12.66 -12.11 21.48
CA THR A 175 -12.18 -11.13 22.46
C THR A 175 -10.68 -11.30 22.67
N ASP A 176 -10.00 -10.20 23.05
CA ASP A 176 -8.57 -10.25 23.38
C ASP A 176 -8.27 -11.30 24.46
N THR A 177 -9.19 -11.50 25.42
CA THR A 177 -9.04 -12.56 26.45
C THR A 177 -9.12 -13.97 25.91
N GLU A 178 -9.92 -14.23 24.88
CA GLU A 178 -9.99 -15.56 24.23
C GLU A 178 -8.73 -15.83 23.42
N ILE A 179 -8.22 -14.81 22.72
CA ILE A 179 -6.98 -14.88 21.94
C ILE A 179 -5.78 -15.10 22.86
N ASP A 180 -5.70 -14.33 23.95
CA ASP A 180 -4.61 -14.41 24.93
C ASP A 180 -4.52 -15.80 25.57
N ARG A 181 -5.67 -16.35 26.01
CA ARG A 181 -5.74 -17.72 26.53
C ARG A 181 -5.37 -18.77 25.49
N ALA A 182 -5.83 -18.60 24.25
CA ALA A 182 -5.50 -19.54 23.18
C ALA A 182 -3.99 -19.54 22.85
N LEU A 183 -3.34 -18.38 22.87
CA LEU A 183 -1.89 -18.26 22.74
C LEU A 183 -1.17 -18.96 23.90
N ASP A 184 -1.59 -18.69 25.14
CA ASP A 184 -0.99 -19.29 26.33
C ASP A 184 -1.16 -20.82 26.33
N ASP A 185 -2.30 -21.33 25.86
CA ASP A 185 -2.57 -22.76 25.67
C ASP A 185 -1.64 -23.40 24.62
N ILE A 186 -1.41 -22.73 23.48
CA ILE A 186 -0.47 -23.20 22.44
C ILE A 186 0.94 -23.31 23.03
N ILE A 187 1.37 -22.31 23.80
CA ILE A 187 2.72 -22.26 24.39
C ILE A 187 2.88 -23.29 25.50
N SER A 188 1.88 -23.42 26.36
CA SER A 188 1.86 -24.41 27.45
C SER A 188 1.87 -25.82 26.87
N THR A 189 1.09 -26.07 25.81
CA THR A 189 1.09 -27.35 25.09
C THR A 189 2.46 -27.63 24.47
N GLY A 190 3.07 -26.64 23.82
CA GLY A 190 4.41 -26.80 23.23
C GLY A 190 5.48 -27.13 24.26
N THR A 191 5.38 -26.54 25.44
CA THR A 191 6.26 -26.85 26.57
C THR A 191 6.04 -28.29 27.05
N LEU A 192 4.79 -28.71 27.25
CA LEU A 192 4.44 -30.06 27.70
C LEU A 192 4.85 -31.15 26.70
N GLN A 193 4.76 -30.85 25.40
CA GLN A 193 5.10 -31.77 24.32
C GLN A 193 6.57 -31.64 23.85
N ASN A 194 7.37 -30.76 24.48
CA ASN A 194 8.76 -30.47 24.13
C ASN A 194 8.96 -30.06 22.65
N TRP A 195 8.12 -29.15 22.13
CA TRP A 195 8.32 -28.56 20.81
C TRP A 195 9.51 -27.60 20.80
N GLU A 196 10.14 -27.46 19.64
CA GLU A 196 11.24 -26.51 19.42
C GLU A 196 10.68 -25.09 19.18
N MET A 197 10.22 -24.47 20.27
CA MET A 197 9.63 -23.12 20.27
C MET A 197 10.72 -22.05 20.11
N PRO A 198 10.43 -20.90 19.46
CA PRO A 198 9.25 -20.59 18.64
C PRO A 198 9.36 -21.10 17.19
N LEU A 199 10.46 -21.79 16.85
CA LEU A 199 10.89 -21.99 15.47
C LEU A 199 10.10 -23.07 14.71
N ARG A 200 9.68 -24.13 15.40
CA ARG A 200 9.20 -25.36 14.78
C ARG A 200 8.03 -25.97 15.56
N LEU A 201 6.86 -25.37 15.40
CA LEU A 201 5.58 -25.88 15.88
C LEU A 201 4.98 -26.86 14.84
N PRO A 202 4.33 -27.96 15.27
CA PRO A 202 3.71 -28.89 14.34
C PRO A 202 2.55 -28.26 13.54
N PRO A 203 2.07 -28.92 12.46
CA PRO A 203 0.95 -28.40 11.68
C PRO A 203 -0.28 -28.12 12.55
N ALA A 204 -1.08 -27.11 12.18
CA ALA A 204 -2.22 -26.68 12.98
C ALA A 204 -3.19 -27.82 13.35
N LYS A 205 -3.40 -28.79 12.44
CA LYS A 205 -4.24 -29.97 12.68
C LYS A 205 -3.73 -30.87 13.82
N GLU A 206 -2.44 -30.89 14.08
CA GLU A 206 -1.85 -31.67 15.17
C GLU A 206 -1.95 -30.93 16.49
N ILE A 207 -1.64 -29.62 16.50
CA ILE A 207 -1.77 -28.75 17.68
C ILE A 207 -3.21 -28.81 18.22
N LEU A 208 -4.20 -28.71 17.33
CA LEU A 208 -5.62 -28.75 17.69
C LEU A 208 -6.07 -30.06 18.36
N LYS A 209 -5.30 -31.15 18.28
CA LYS A 209 -5.61 -32.42 19.01
C LYS A 209 -5.32 -32.32 20.50
N TYR A 210 -4.43 -31.41 20.90
CA TYR A 210 -4.00 -31.23 22.28
C TYR A 210 -4.77 -30.10 22.96
N CYS A 211 -5.33 -29.16 22.18
CA CYS A 211 -6.14 -28.07 22.69
C CYS A 211 -7.60 -28.52 22.88
N GLY A 212 -8.25 -28.08 23.96
CA GLY A 212 -9.65 -28.42 24.24
C GLY A 212 -10.63 -27.78 23.25
N ASP A 213 -11.77 -28.44 23.02
CA ASP A 213 -12.80 -28.01 22.06
C ASP A 213 -13.31 -26.59 22.32
N GLN A 214 -13.32 -26.15 23.58
CA GLN A 214 -13.79 -24.84 24.01
C GLN A 214 -13.04 -23.67 23.33
N TYR A 215 -11.77 -23.85 22.99
CA TYR A 215 -10.94 -22.81 22.37
C TYR A 215 -10.50 -23.16 20.95
N SER A 216 -10.99 -24.25 20.37
CA SER A 216 -10.60 -24.74 19.05
C SER A 216 -10.64 -23.65 17.95
N VAL A 217 -11.64 -22.77 18.01
CA VAL A 217 -11.80 -21.64 17.08
C VAL A 217 -10.73 -20.57 17.32
N ALA A 218 -10.50 -20.18 18.58
CA ALA A 218 -9.51 -19.16 18.93
C ALA A 218 -8.07 -19.66 18.70
N VAL A 219 -7.79 -20.94 18.99
CA VAL A 219 -6.50 -21.58 18.72
C VAL A 219 -6.24 -21.60 17.22
N ARG A 220 -7.23 -22.00 16.39
CA ARG A 220 -7.08 -21.97 14.93
C ARG A 220 -6.77 -20.56 14.44
N HIS A 221 -7.50 -19.56 14.93
CA HIS A 221 -7.22 -18.15 14.62
C HIS A 221 -5.81 -17.74 15.02
N CYS A 222 -5.36 -18.13 16.22
CA CYS A 222 -4.02 -17.80 16.68
C CYS A 222 -2.94 -18.43 15.80
N LEU A 223 -3.12 -19.68 15.39
CA LEU A 223 -2.20 -20.35 14.48
C LEU A 223 -2.18 -19.72 13.09
N ASP A 224 -3.33 -19.23 12.60
CA ASP A 224 -3.42 -18.56 11.31
C ASP A 224 -2.89 -17.12 11.34
N PHE A 225 -2.96 -16.43 12.49
CA PHE A 225 -2.61 -15.01 12.62
C PHE A 225 -1.21 -14.78 13.19
N PHE A 226 -0.79 -15.57 14.19
CA PHE A 226 0.49 -15.42 14.89
C PHE A 226 1.57 -16.40 14.42
N CYS A 227 1.28 -17.30 13.48
CA CYS A 227 2.30 -18.20 12.96
C CYS A 227 2.55 -18.01 11.47
N ILE A 228 3.81 -18.20 11.09
CA ILE A 228 4.28 -18.17 9.71
C ILE A 228 4.47 -19.61 9.22
N PRO A 229 3.83 -20.02 8.12
CA PRO A 229 4.00 -21.35 7.56
C PRO A 229 5.39 -21.53 6.94
N ARG A 230 6.00 -22.69 7.18
CA ARG A 230 7.32 -23.06 6.63
C ARG A 230 7.20 -24.03 5.47
N SER A 231 8.28 -24.15 4.69
CA SER A 231 8.37 -25.09 3.56
C SER A 231 8.29 -26.56 3.98
N ASP A 232 8.64 -26.89 5.22
CA ASP A 232 8.64 -28.25 5.76
C ASP A 232 7.34 -28.62 6.48
N ASN A 233 6.25 -27.86 6.25
CA ASN A 233 4.92 -28.05 6.84
C ASN A 233 4.85 -27.81 8.36
N TYR A 234 5.90 -27.25 8.96
CA TYR A 234 5.89 -26.72 10.32
C TYR A 234 5.49 -25.25 10.34
N LEU A 235 5.19 -24.74 11.53
CA LEU A 235 4.83 -23.35 11.80
C LEU A 235 5.93 -22.70 12.65
N THR A 236 6.22 -21.43 12.40
CA THR A 236 7.05 -20.60 13.29
C THR A 236 6.14 -19.58 13.98
N LEU A 237 6.20 -19.47 15.30
CA LEU A 237 5.47 -18.44 16.03
C LEU A 237 6.15 -17.08 15.79
N ASP A 238 5.40 -16.12 15.26
CA ASP A 238 5.91 -14.81 14.87
C ASP A 238 6.10 -13.89 16.08
N GLU A 239 7.36 -13.59 16.39
CA GLU A 239 7.75 -12.69 17.47
C GLU A 239 7.05 -11.33 17.34
N TYR A 240 7.07 -10.74 16.15
CA TYR A 240 6.57 -9.38 15.93
C TYR A 240 5.07 -9.28 16.24
N SER A 241 4.26 -10.18 15.67
CA SER A 241 2.82 -10.17 15.88
C SER A 241 2.42 -10.48 17.32
N VAL A 242 3.08 -11.45 17.97
CA VAL A 242 2.79 -11.81 19.37
C VAL A 242 3.16 -10.67 20.32
N CYS A 243 4.37 -10.10 20.20
CA CYS A 243 4.82 -8.99 21.03
C CYS A 243 3.90 -7.77 20.87
N ARG A 244 3.48 -7.44 19.64
CA ARG A 244 2.54 -6.34 19.39
C ARG A 244 1.16 -6.58 19.99
N PHE A 245 0.64 -7.79 19.88
CA PHE A 245 -0.66 -8.12 20.49
C PHE A 245 -0.63 -7.96 22.01
N LYS A 246 0.39 -8.52 22.68
CA LYS A 246 0.57 -8.38 24.14
C LYS A 246 0.80 -6.91 24.54
N ALA A 247 1.50 -6.13 23.71
CA ALA A 247 1.68 -4.68 23.90
C ALA A 247 0.36 -3.91 23.82
N MET A 248 -0.44 -4.20 22.79
CA MET A 248 -1.72 -3.54 22.55
C MET A 248 -2.66 -3.71 23.74
N GLY A 249 -2.82 -4.94 24.24
CA GLY A 249 -3.65 -5.20 25.42
C GLY A 249 -3.10 -4.55 26.71
N LEU A 250 -1.78 -4.35 26.80
CA LEU A 250 -1.18 -3.62 27.92
C LEU A 250 -1.41 -2.10 27.80
N LEU A 251 -1.21 -1.52 26.62
CA LEU A 251 -1.46 -0.11 26.34
C LEU A 251 -2.92 0.28 26.56
N GLN A 252 -3.86 -0.56 26.12
CA GLN A 252 -5.29 -0.35 26.36
C GLN A 252 -5.59 -0.24 27.86
N SER A 253 -5.01 -1.13 28.68
CA SER A 253 -5.22 -1.10 30.14
C SER A 253 -4.73 0.20 30.79
N PHE A 254 -3.73 0.88 30.22
CA PHE A 254 -3.25 2.18 30.73
C PHE A 254 -4.02 3.37 30.16
N ASN A 255 -4.57 3.24 28.96
CA ASN A 255 -5.34 4.30 28.31
C ASN A 255 -6.69 4.53 29.00
N GLU A 256 -7.31 3.49 29.55
CA GLU A 256 -8.55 3.61 30.36
C GLU A 256 -8.35 4.53 31.58
N ASP A 257 -7.14 4.54 32.16
CA ASP A 257 -6.80 5.38 33.29
C ASP A 257 -6.41 6.82 32.91
N GLY A 258 -6.22 7.10 31.61
CA GLY A 258 -5.75 8.40 31.12
C GLY A 258 -4.34 8.78 31.58
N LEU A 259 -3.57 7.81 32.08
CA LEU A 259 -2.25 8.01 32.69
C LEU A 259 -1.14 7.76 31.67
N SER A 260 -0.22 8.72 31.56
CA SER A 260 1.08 8.50 30.92
C SER A 260 1.93 7.56 31.79
N VAL A 261 2.52 6.53 31.19
CA VAL A 261 3.35 5.56 31.91
C VAL A 261 4.82 5.80 31.59
N GLU A 262 5.69 5.65 32.59
CA GLU A 262 7.13 5.68 32.37
C GLU A 262 7.57 4.45 31.56
N TRP A 263 8.38 4.66 30.51
CA TRP A 263 8.85 3.60 29.61
C TRP A 263 9.42 2.40 30.37
N SER A 264 10.27 2.64 31.36
CA SER A 264 10.89 1.59 32.19
C SER A 264 9.85 0.66 32.84
N THR A 265 8.72 1.23 33.28
CA THR A 265 7.62 0.49 33.91
C THR A 265 6.81 -0.28 32.87
N PHE A 266 6.56 0.35 31.71
CA PHE A 266 5.87 -0.29 30.60
C PHE A 266 6.68 -1.47 30.06
N GLU A 267 7.95 -1.26 29.75
CA GLU A 267 8.89 -2.25 29.21
C GLU A 267 8.97 -3.49 30.12
N THR A 268 9.13 -3.29 31.42
CA THR A 268 9.15 -4.40 32.40
C THR A 268 7.84 -5.19 32.36
N LYS A 269 6.68 -4.52 32.36
CA LYS A 269 5.38 -5.20 32.31
C LYS A 269 5.12 -5.89 30.98
N TRP A 270 5.62 -5.31 29.88
CA TRP A 270 5.49 -5.88 28.55
C TRP A 270 6.35 -7.13 28.41
N GLN A 271 7.60 -7.09 28.87
CA GLN A 271 8.48 -8.25 28.94
C GLN A 271 7.85 -9.40 29.74
N ASN A 272 7.20 -9.11 30.86
CA ASN A 272 6.54 -10.13 31.68
C ASN A 272 5.28 -10.75 31.05
N ARG A 273 4.71 -10.13 30.01
CA ARG A 273 3.52 -10.63 29.30
C ARG A 273 3.85 -11.42 28.05
N VAL A 274 5.05 -11.24 27.51
CA VAL A 274 5.50 -11.98 26.34
C VAL A 274 6.18 -13.29 26.76
N PRO A 275 6.18 -14.32 25.89
CA PRO A 275 6.94 -15.54 26.13
C PRO A 275 8.43 -15.27 26.32
N ASP A 276 9.08 -16.00 27.24
CA ASP A 276 10.48 -15.78 27.64
C ASP A 276 11.51 -15.92 26.50
N PHE A 277 11.15 -16.63 25.42
CA PHE A 277 12.01 -16.79 24.25
C PHE A 277 11.90 -15.63 23.23
N PHE A 278 11.06 -14.63 23.49
CA PHE A 278 10.93 -13.42 22.67
C PHE A 278 11.54 -12.19 23.35
N GLN A 279 12.02 -11.27 22.53
CA GLN A 279 12.58 -9.99 22.95
C GLN A 279 11.75 -8.84 22.35
N PRO A 280 10.83 -8.26 23.13
CA PRO A 280 10.11 -7.06 22.76
C PRO A 280 11.08 -5.93 22.47
N ARG A 281 10.84 -5.20 21.38
CA ARG A 281 11.67 -4.07 20.98
C ARG A 281 10.81 -2.84 20.72
N MET A 282 11.34 -1.65 21.00
CA MET A 282 10.61 -0.38 20.91
C MET A 282 9.97 -0.17 19.52
N GLU A 283 10.64 -0.62 18.46
CA GLU A 283 10.18 -0.49 17.07
C GLU A 283 8.88 -1.26 16.81
N MET A 284 8.60 -2.32 17.58
CA MET A 284 7.35 -3.08 17.46
C MET A 284 6.13 -2.25 17.91
N LEU A 285 6.32 -1.19 18.69
CA LEU A 285 5.23 -0.30 19.14
C LEU A 285 4.83 0.74 18.09
N SER A 286 5.49 0.72 16.92
CA SER A 286 5.13 1.53 15.76
C SER A 286 3.64 1.41 15.43
N GLY A 287 2.96 2.56 15.36
CA GLY A 287 1.51 2.67 15.14
C GLY A 287 0.60 2.30 16.33
N LEU A 288 1.16 1.95 17.50
CA LEU A 288 0.41 1.64 18.74
C LEU A 288 0.58 2.69 19.83
N ALA A 289 1.72 3.38 19.84
CA ALA A 289 2.07 4.34 20.88
C ALA A 289 2.98 5.45 20.36
N ILE A 290 3.01 6.54 21.12
CA ILE A 290 3.94 7.65 20.94
C ILE A 290 4.75 7.85 22.22
N PHE A 291 5.95 8.42 22.05
CA PHE A 291 6.87 8.67 23.14
C PHE A 291 7.03 10.18 23.36
N GLU A 292 7.13 10.57 24.62
CA GLU A 292 7.38 11.95 25.06
C GLU A 292 8.58 11.98 26.02
N GLU A 293 9.52 12.88 25.75
CA GLU A 293 10.64 13.13 26.66
C GLU A 293 10.22 14.12 27.75
N ALA A 294 10.16 13.64 29.00
CA ALA A 294 9.83 14.43 30.18
C ALA A 294 11.07 14.57 31.08
N GLY A 295 12.04 15.38 30.64
CA GLY A 295 13.33 15.55 31.33
C GLY A 295 14.20 14.30 31.20
N PRO A 296 14.63 13.65 32.31
CA PRO A 296 15.41 12.41 32.23
C PRO A 296 14.55 11.15 31.98
N LYS A 297 13.22 11.29 31.98
CA LYS A 297 12.28 10.18 31.82
C LYS A 297 11.68 10.17 30.42
N MET A 298 11.48 8.98 29.88
CA MET A 298 10.67 8.78 28.68
C MET A 298 9.29 8.27 29.09
N LEU A 299 8.25 8.95 28.62
CA LEU A 299 6.85 8.56 28.81
C LEU A 299 6.32 7.92 27.53
N ILE A 300 5.45 6.93 27.69
CA ILE A 300 4.73 6.28 26.60
C ILE A 300 3.23 6.59 26.72
N HIS A 301 2.61 6.91 25.57
CA HIS A 301 1.20 7.18 25.45
C HIS A 301 0.58 6.28 24.39
N ALA A 302 -0.55 5.66 24.70
CA ALA A 302 -1.30 4.86 23.73
C ALA A 302 -1.85 5.76 22.61
N LEU A 303 -1.57 5.39 21.37
CA LEU A 303 -2.13 6.00 20.17
C LEU A 303 -2.25 4.91 19.12
N PHE A 304 -3.44 4.36 18.96
CA PHE A 304 -3.67 3.28 18.01
C PHE A 304 -4.02 3.86 16.64
N GLU A 305 -3.24 3.51 15.63
CA GLU A 305 -3.51 3.88 14.24
C GLU A 305 -4.94 3.52 13.82
N SER A 306 -5.42 2.35 14.22
CA SER A 306 -6.75 1.82 13.86
C SER A 306 -7.92 2.67 14.36
N HIS A 307 -7.71 3.52 15.37
CA HIS A 307 -8.71 4.44 15.92
C HIS A 307 -8.67 5.83 15.27
N LEU A 308 -7.76 6.08 14.33
CA LEU A 308 -7.66 7.36 13.64
C LEU A 308 -8.70 7.47 12.51
N PRO A 309 -9.19 8.69 12.20
CA PRO A 309 -10.11 8.92 11.09
C PRO A 309 -9.55 8.48 9.74
N GLU A 310 -10.37 7.96 8.82
CA GLU A 310 -9.93 7.63 7.44
C GLU A 310 -9.67 8.88 6.58
N ASP A 311 -10.26 10.02 6.93
CA ASP A 311 -10.01 11.29 6.25
C ASP A 311 -8.62 11.85 6.62
N ILE A 312 -7.77 12.05 5.60
CA ILE A 312 -6.37 12.46 5.77
C ILE A 312 -6.26 13.79 6.50
N ASP A 313 -7.07 14.79 6.11
CA ASP A 313 -6.99 16.15 6.68
C ASP A 313 -7.33 16.12 8.18
N ASN A 314 -8.38 15.39 8.57
CA ASN A 314 -8.77 15.20 9.97
C ASN A 314 -7.80 14.31 10.76
N ARG A 315 -7.28 13.24 10.14
CA ARG A 315 -6.28 12.36 10.74
C ARG A 315 -5.03 13.12 11.13
N VAL A 316 -4.46 13.89 10.19
CA VAL A 316 -3.29 14.74 10.44
C VAL A 316 -3.58 15.73 11.56
N LYS A 317 -4.74 16.40 11.54
CA LYS A 317 -5.13 17.34 12.60
C LYS A 317 -5.16 16.68 13.98
N LEU A 318 -5.71 15.48 14.11
CA LEU A 318 -5.77 14.75 15.38
C LEU A 318 -4.39 14.31 15.87
N LEU A 319 -3.51 13.86 14.97
CA LEU A 319 -2.12 13.52 15.31
C LEU A 319 -1.38 14.71 15.91
N PHE A 320 -1.49 15.90 15.29
CA PHE A 320 -0.85 17.11 15.80
C PHE A 320 -1.50 17.69 17.07
N GLN A 321 -2.73 17.29 17.40
CA GLN A 321 -3.33 17.57 18.72
C GLN A 321 -2.73 16.70 19.82
N LYS A 322 -2.30 15.47 19.49
CA LYS A 322 -1.70 14.52 20.45
C LYS A 322 -0.23 14.80 20.71
N LYS A 323 0.53 15.16 19.68
CA LYS A 323 1.95 15.49 19.78
C LYS A 323 2.27 16.62 18.80
N SER A 324 2.97 17.66 19.25
CA SER A 324 3.20 18.88 18.46
C SER A 324 4.32 18.74 17.43
N ASN A 325 5.30 17.88 17.69
CA ASN A 325 6.47 17.65 16.84
C ASN A 325 6.60 16.17 16.52
N TRP A 326 6.89 15.85 15.27
CA TRP A 326 7.00 14.47 14.81
C TRP A 326 8.23 14.33 13.91
N THR A 327 8.94 13.21 14.03
CA THR A 327 9.83 12.75 12.96
C THR A 327 9.02 12.06 11.85
N LEU A 328 9.63 11.89 10.67
CA LEU A 328 8.98 11.16 9.58
C LEU A 328 8.74 9.70 9.97
N GLU A 329 9.74 9.06 10.58
CA GLU A 329 9.67 7.67 11.06
C GLU A 329 8.57 7.48 12.12
N GLU A 330 8.37 8.46 13.00
CA GLU A 330 7.32 8.41 14.03
C GLU A 330 5.90 8.54 13.45
N ILE A 331 5.71 9.42 12.45
CA ILE A 331 4.36 9.73 11.93
C ILE A 331 3.93 8.82 10.79
N GLU A 332 4.87 8.28 10.02
CA GLU A 332 4.60 7.42 8.85
C GLU A 332 3.68 6.23 9.16
N PRO A 333 3.86 5.46 10.25
CA PRO A 333 3.00 4.33 10.58
C PRO A 333 1.52 4.70 10.74
N TYR A 334 1.24 5.95 11.13
CA TYR A 334 -0.11 6.46 11.33
C TYR A 334 -0.77 6.95 10.05
N LEU A 335 0.00 7.23 8.99
CA LEU A 335 -0.51 7.79 7.74
C LEU A 335 -0.48 6.79 6.59
N LEU A 336 0.45 5.83 6.61
CA LEU A 336 0.61 4.82 5.57
C LEU A 336 -0.66 4.03 5.24
N PRO A 337 -1.56 3.70 6.20
CA PRO A 337 -2.78 2.97 5.87
C PRO A 337 -3.76 3.71 4.96
N VAL A 338 -3.73 5.05 4.96
CA VAL A 338 -4.63 5.89 4.15
C VAL A 338 -3.92 6.41 2.88
N VAL A 339 -2.59 6.35 2.84
CA VAL A 339 -1.78 6.93 1.77
C VAL A 339 -1.00 5.84 1.04
N SER A 340 -1.17 5.76 -0.28
CA SER A 340 -0.62 4.67 -1.08
C SER A 340 0.92 4.60 -1.16
N ASP A 341 1.65 5.66 -0.78
CA ASP A 341 3.11 5.75 -0.86
C ASP A 341 3.67 6.84 0.08
N VAL A 342 4.85 6.60 0.68
CA VAL A 342 5.64 7.51 1.51
C VAL A 342 5.92 8.86 0.82
N MET A 343 6.16 8.87 -0.50
CA MET A 343 6.37 10.11 -1.25
C MET A 343 5.13 11.02 -1.24
N LYS A 344 3.94 10.42 -1.17
CA LYS A 344 2.68 11.18 -1.01
C LYS A 344 2.50 11.65 0.43
N ILE A 345 3.01 10.91 1.42
CA ILE A 345 3.00 11.33 2.83
C ILE A 345 3.76 12.66 2.97
N GLU A 346 4.98 12.78 2.42
CA GLU A 346 5.72 14.05 2.48
C GLU A 346 4.94 15.21 1.84
N HIS A 347 4.29 14.97 0.69
CA HIS A 347 3.50 15.98 0.01
C HIS A 347 2.30 16.45 0.85
N ILE A 348 1.59 15.49 1.45
CA ILE A 348 0.49 15.76 2.40
C ILE A 348 1.02 16.55 3.60
N LEU A 349 2.10 16.10 4.23
CA LEU A 349 2.68 16.78 5.38
C LEU A 349 3.10 18.22 5.05
N ARG A 350 3.58 18.51 3.85
CA ARG A 350 3.89 19.89 3.41
C ARG A 350 2.66 20.81 3.33
N LYS A 351 1.48 20.25 3.03
CA LYS A 351 0.22 21.00 3.00
C LYS A 351 -0.26 21.36 4.41
N HIS A 352 -0.01 20.49 5.39
CA HIS A 352 -0.53 20.63 6.76
C HIS A 352 0.49 21.14 7.78
N CYS A 353 1.78 21.00 7.52
CA CYS A 353 2.84 21.13 8.53
C CYS A 353 4.02 21.95 8.01
N ARG A 354 4.75 22.56 8.94
CA ARG A 354 6.06 23.16 8.66
C ARG A 354 7.14 22.14 8.97
N ILE A 355 7.94 21.77 7.98
CA ILE A 355 9.08 20.85 8.16
C ILE A 355 10.22 21.62 8.84
N LEU A 356 10.55 21.24 10.07
CA LEU A 356 11.75 21.69 10.77
C LEU A 356 12.88 20.72 10.43
N LYS A 357 13.81 21.12 9.56
CA LYS A 357 15.01 20.31 9.30
C LYS A 357 15.96 20.45 10.49
N THR A 358 15.94 19.49 11.41
CA THR A 358 17.04 19.35 12.38
C THR A 358 18.27 18.86 11.61
N ILE A 359 19.29 19.69 11.51
CA ILE A 359 20.52 19.40 10.76
C ILE A 359 21.32 18.36 11.55
N HIS A 360 21.01 17.08 11.38
CA HIS A 360 21.91 16.00 11.77
C HIS A 360 22.12 15.06 10.59
N SER A 361 23.40 14.81 10.31
CA SER A 361 23.99 13.93 9.28
C SER A 361 24.15 14.48 7.85
N LEU A 362 25.42 14.54 7.42
CA LEU A 362 26.02 14.68 6.08
C LEU A 362 25.57 15.82 5.12
N GLY A 363 24.30 16.19 5.07
CA GLY A 363 23.81 17.29 4.23
C GLY A 363 24.37 18.67 4.63
N GLY A 364 24.63 18.88 5.93
CA GLY A 364 25.24 20.12 6.44
C GLY A 364 26.70 20.31 6.01
N VAL A 365 27.46 19.23 5.80
CA VAL A 365 28.85 19.29 5.33
C VAL A 365 28.92 19.65 3.85
N LEU A 366 28.01 19.08 3.05
CA LEU A 366 27.84 19.42 1.64
C LEU A 366 27.35 20.86 1.48
N TRP A 367 26.37 21.28 2.28
CA TRP A 367 25.85 22.66 2.28
C TRP A 367 26.90 23.69 2.68
N ASN A 368 27.67 23.44 3.75
CA ASN A 368 28.75 24.34 4.17
C ASN A 368 29.91 24.38 3.16
N ARG A 369 30.17 23.30 2.41
CA ARG A 369 31.13 23.29 1.29
C ARG A 369 30.60 23.98 0.04
N LEU A 370 29.30 23.88 -0.26
CA LEU A 370 28.65 24.47 -1.44
C LEU A 370 28.39 25.97 -1.30
N VAL A 371 28.15 26.44 -0.07
CA VAL A 371 27.55 27.76 0.22
C VAL A 371 28.44 28.59 1.15
N GLY A 372 29.71 28.19 1.36
CA GLY A 372 30.62 28.78 2.34
C GLY A 372 30.83 30.30 2.27
N SER A 373 30.46 30.97 1.17
CA SER A 373 30.48 32.42 1.01
C SER A 373 29.11 33.11 0.97
N PHE A 374 27.99 32.37 1.06
CA PHE A 374 26.62 32.89 0.90
C PHE A 374 25.72 32.65 2.13
N ALA A 375 26.32 32.35 3.29
CA ALA A 375 25.63 31.90 4.51
C ALA A 375 24.75 32.95 5.22
N GLU A 376 24.52 34.14 4.66
CA GLU A 376 23.79 35.23 5.33
C GLU A 376 22.37 35.50 4.81
N THR A 377 21.78 34.64 3.95
CA THR A 377 20.39 34.87 3.48
C THR A 377 19.37 34.02 4.22
N LYS A 378 18.26 34.65 4.66
CA LYS A 378 17.09 34.04 5.33
C LYS A 378 16.32 32.98 4.49
N SER A 379 16.82 32.66 3.31
CA SER A 379 16.31 31.64 2.39
C SER A 379 17.49 30.93 1.71
N PRO A 380 17.37 29.62 1.38
CA PRO A 380 18.45 28.90 0.71
C PRO A 380 18.76 29.59 -0.63
N PRO A 381 20.05 29.88 -0.93
CA PRO A 381 20.42 30.54 -2.17
C PRO A 381 20.01 29.69 -3.36
N PHE A 382 19.54 30.35 -4.41
CA PHE A 382 19.22 29.70 -5.68
C PHE A 382 20.47 29.03 -6.26
N PHE A 383 20.40 27.73 -6.54
CA PHE A 383 21.51 26.95 -7.11
C PHE A 383 20.98 26.00 -8.20
N VAL A 384 21.89 25.52 -9.05
CA VAL A 384 21.56 24.65 -10.17
C VAL A 384 22.30 23.32 -10.07
N ILE A 385 21.61 22.22 -10.39
CA ILE A 385 22.25 20.93 -10.67
C ILE A 385 22.10 20.68 -12.17
N CYS A 386 23.21 20.62 -12.89
CA CYS A 386 23.18 20.42 -14.34
C CYS A 386 24.40 19.66 -14.87
N GLY A 387 24.25 19.05 -16.04
CA GLY A 387 25.29 18.26 -16.67
C GLY A 387 24.70 17.27 -17.68
N ASN A 388 25.50 16.29 -18.07
CA ASN A 388 25.09 15.32 -19.08
C ASN A 388 24.10 14.30 -18.49
N ASN A 389 23.11 13.90 -19.30
CA ASN A 389 22.12 12.90 -18.92
C ASN A 389 22.74 11.54 -18.52
N VAL A 390 23.82 11.16 -19.21
CA VAL A 390 24.64 9.96 -18.96
C VAL A 390 26.07 10.25 -19.44
N ILE A 391 27.07 9.64 -18.81
CA ILE A 391 28.47 9.74 -19.25
C ILE A 391 28.65 8.83 -20.47
N GLU A 392 28.96 9.44 -21.62
CA GLU A 392 29.27 8.74 -22.88
C GLU A 392 30.78 8.70 -23.13
N HIS A 393 31.45 9.84 -23.04
CA HIS A 393 32.88 9.99 -23.29
C HIS A 393 33.50 11.09 -22.40
N ARG A 394 34.75 10.88 -21.97
CA ARG A 394 35.48 11.80 -21.07
C ARG A 394 35.55 13.23 -21.61
N ASP A 395 35.99 13.40 -22.85
CA ASP A 395 36.22 14.74 -23.43
C ASP A 395 34.93 15.54 -23.59
N LYS A 396 33.83 14.87 -23.95
CA LYS A 396 32.51 15.48 -24.05
C LYS A 396 32.01 15.93 -22.67
N THR A 397 32.18 15.10 -21.65
CA THR A 397 31.80 15.43 -20.27
C THR A 397 32.60 16.61 -19.72
N LEU A 398 33.92 16.65 -19.92
CA LEU A 398 34.76 17.78 -19.53
C LEU A 398 34.37 19.06 -20.28
N LYS A 399 34.15 18.99 -21.59
CA LYS A 399 33.72 20.15 -22.39
C LYS A 399 32.40 20.73 -21.89
N THR A 400 31.42 19.89 -21.57
CA THR A 400 30.16 20.36 -20.98
C THR A 400 30.39 20.98 -19.60
N ALA A 401 31.18 20.35 -18.73
CA ALA A 401 31.45 20.85 -17.39
C ALA A 401 32.13 22.23 -17.40
N ARG A 402 33.14 22.42 -18.25
CA ARG A 402 33.80 23.72 -18.45
C ARG A 402 32.80 24.79 -18.90
N LYS A 403 31.92 24.45 -19.85
CA LYS A 403 30.95 25.42 -20.34
C LYS A 403 29.92 25.81 -19.29
N ILE A 404 29.48 24.84 -18.48
CA ILE A 404 28.61 25.09 -17.32
C ILE A 404 29.33 26.01 -16.34
N LYS A 405 30.59 25.70 -15.98
CA LYS A 405 31.41 26.51 -15.07
C LYS A 405 31.51 27.97 -15.52
N GLU A 406 31.81 28.22 -16.80
CA GLU A 406 31.84 29.57 -17.37
C GLU A 406 30.50 30.30 -17.19
N ILE A 407 29.37 29.65 -17.49
CA ILE A 407 28.04 30.27 -17.43
C ILE A 407 27.66 30.59 -15.98
N VAL A 408 27.87 29.65 -15.06
CA VAL A 408 27.43 29.81 -13.66
C VAL A 408 28.30 30.80 -12.89
N GLU A 409 29.58 30.95 -13.27
CA GLU A 409 30.45 32.02 -12.76
C GLU A 409 30.00 33.40 -13.24
N GLN A 410 29.65 33.53 -14.52
CA GLN A 410 29.12 34.79 -15.07
C GLN A 410 27.82 35.22 -14.38
N LEU A 411 26.95 34.26 -14.07
CA LEU A 411 25.66 34.50 -13.43
C LEU A 411 25.74 34.53 -11.89
N GLN A 412 26.90 34.22 -11.31
CA GLN A 412 27.11 34.05 -9.87
C GLN A 412 26.12 33.08 -9.21
N ILE A 413 25.79 31.98 -9.91
CA ILE A 413 24.88 30.94 -9.42
C ILE A 413 25.70 29.73 -8.96
N PRO A 414 25.53 29.24 -7.71
CA PRO A 414 26.15 27.99 -7.29
C PRO A 414 25.69 26.81 -8.16
N CYS A 415 26.61 25.93 -8.53
CA CYS A 415 26.33 24.81 -9.42
C CYS A 415 26.95 23.50 -8.93
N ILE A 416 26.19 22.42 -9.08
CA ILE A 416 26.67 21.05 -8.93
C ILE A 416 26.63 20.39 -10.31
N PHE A 417 27.78 19.88 -10.77
CA PHE A 417 27.83 19.13 -12.01
C PHE A 417 27.29 17.71 -11.79
N LYS A 418 26.26 17.32 -12.54
CA LYS A 418 25.64 15.99 -12.41
C LYS A 418 25.72 15.20 -13.70
N SER A 419 26.20 13.96 -13.62
CA SER A 419 26.09 13.00 -14.72
C SER A 419 26.07 11.56 -14.22
N SER A 420 25.23 10.71 -14.82
CA SER A 420 25.08 9.31 -14.41
C SER A 420 26.11 8.42 -15.10
N PHE A 421 26.86 7.60 -14.34
CA PHE A 421 27.78 6.59 -14.90
C PHE A 421 27.05 5.34 -15.40
N ASP A 422 25.89 5.04 -14.82
CA ASP A 422 24.92 4.02 -15.24
C ASP A 422 23.52 4.61 -15.06
N LYS A 423 22.69 4.55 -16.11
CA LYS A 423 21.32 5.06 -16.11
C LYS A 423 20.35 3.90 -16.30
N ALA A 424 19.83 3.39 -15.18
CA ALA A 424 19.01 2.18 -15.14
C ALA A 424 17.55 2.39 -15.59
N ASN A 425 17.02 3.62 -15.56
CA ASN A 425 15.63 3.95 -15.89
C ASN A 425 15.40 4.25 -17.39
N ARG A 426 15.78 3.32 -18.27
CA ARG A 426 15.55 3.44 -19.73
C ARG A 426 14.23 2.77 -20.12
N THR A 427 13.45 3.44 -20.97
CA THR A 427 12.21 2.92 -21.58
C THR A 427 12.44 1.73 -22.52
N SER A 428 13.70 1.41 -22.88
CA SER A 428 14.07 0.20 -23.62
C SER A 428 15.35 -0.40 -23.04
N HIS A 429 15.33 -1.72 -22.80
CA HIS A 429 16.45 -2.50 -22.25
C HIS A 429 17.71 -2.50 -23.13
N LEU A 430 17.59 -2.16 -24.42
CA LEU A 430 18.70 -2.14 -25.38
C LEU A 430 19.43 -0.78 -25.44
N SER A 431 18.97 0.22 -24.68
CA SER A 431 19.54 1.57 -24.71
C SER A 431 20.88 1.64 -24.00
N PHE A 432 21.81 2.45 -24.53
CA PHE A 432 23.09 2.73 -23.86
C PHE A 432 22.87 3.26 -22.43
N ARG A 433 23.53 2.59 -21.48
CA ARG A 433 23.36 2.82 -20.05
C ARG A 433 24.46 3.68 -19.43
N GLY A 434 25.63 3.76 -20.04
CA GLY A 434 26.76 4.54 -19.56
C GLY A 434 28.07 3.76 -19.62
N VAL A 435 29.14 4.39 -19.16
CA VAL A 435 30.51 3.83 -19.16
C VAL A 435 30.79 2.86 -18.00
N GLY A 436 29.84 2.70 -17.07
CA GLY A 436 30.02 1.87 -15.88
C GLY A 436 30.70 2.61 -14.73
N LEU A 437 30.71 1.99 -13.54
CA LEU A 437 31.10 2.62 -12.28
C LEU A 437 32.55 3.14 -12.29
N ASP A 438 33.53 2.27 -12.54
CA ASP A 438 34.96 2.62 -12.43
C ASP A 438 35.35 3.74 -13.40
N ALA A 439 35.02 3.59 -14.69
CA ALA A 439 35.28 4.60 -15.71
C ALA A 439 34.48 5.89 -15.46
N GLY A 440 33.25 5.77 -14.95
CA GLY A 440 32.41 6.92 -14.61
C GLY A 440 32.98 7.74 -13.46
N LEU A 441 33.46 7.09 -12.40
CA LEU A 441 34.07 7.75 -11.24
C LEU A 441 35.40 8.42 -11.62
N GLU A 442 36.23 7.79 -12.44
CA GLU A 442 37.45 8.39 -13.01
C GLU A 442 37.13 9.67 -13.80
N ILE A 443 36.09 9.65 -14.64
CA ILE A 443 35.66 10.82 -15.42
C ILE A 443 35.10 11.93 -14.51
N LEU A 444 34.28 11.59 -13.52
CA LEU A 444 33.72 12.57 -12.57
C LEU A 444 34.82 13.19 -11.69
N LYS A 445 35.82 12.41 -11.30
CA LYS A 445 37.01 12.91 -10.61
C LYS A 445 37.76 13.92 -11.49
N ALA A 446 37.98 13.59 -12.76
CA ALA A 446 38.62 14.51 -13.71
C ALA A 446 37.81 15.81 -13.90
N VAL A 447 36.47 15.74 -13.93
CA VAL A 447 35.61 16.93 -13.99
C VAL A 447 35.81 17.82 -12.77
N LYS A 448 35.83 17.21 -11.58
CA LYS A 448 36.05 17.94 -10.33
C LYS A 448 37.43 18.60 -10.31
N GLU A 449 38.48 17.90 -10.71
CA GLU A 449 39.85 18.43 -10.77
C GLU A 449 40.02 19.56 -11.80
N ASP A 450 39.32 19.48 -12.94
CA ASP A 450 39.43 20.43 -14.04
C ASP A 450 38.60 21.71 -13.82
N THR A 451 37.46 21.60 -13.14
CA THR A 451 36.48 22.70 -13.02
C THR A 451 36.26 23.18 -11.59
N ASP A 452 36.77 22.47 -10.59
CA ASP A 452 36.49 22.67 -9.16
C ASP A 452 34.98 22.65 -8.80
N LEU A 453 34.13 22.20 -9.74
CA LEU A 453 32.71 22.02 -9.47
C LEU A 453 32.49 20.78 -8.59
N PRO A 454 31.61 20.87 -7.58
CA PRO A 454 31.09 19.70 -6.90
C PRO A 454 30.41 18.76 -7.92
N VAL A 455 30.66 17.46 -7.79
CA VAL A 455 30.12 16.45 -8.69
C VAL A 455 29.10 15.55 -7.99
N LEU A 456 28.07 15.14 -8.74
CA LEU A 456 27.01 14.23 -8.30
C LEU A 456 26.74 13.17 -9.38
N THR A 457 26.42 11.95 -8.96
CA THR A 457 25.94 10.87 -9.83
C THR A 457 24.87 10.06 -9.12
N ASP A 458 23.98 9.43 -9.88
CA ASP A 458 23.01 8.48 -9.35
C ASP A 458 23.74 7.15 -9.02
N VAL A 459 23.28 6.46 -7.99
CA VAL A 459 23.70 5.10 -7.64
C VAL A 459 22.45 4.23 -7.69
N HIS A 460 22.53 3.11 -8.41
CA HIS A 460 21.45 2.14 -8.55
C HIS A 460 21.89 0.83 -7.88
N GLU A 461 21.73 0.71 -6.57
CA GLU A 461 21.89 -0.57 -5.88
C GLU A 461 20.56 -1.34 -5.88
N THR A 462 20.58 -2.60 -6.32
CA THR A 462 19.57 -3.59 -5.90
C THR A 462 20.00 -4.11 -4.54
N VAL A 463 19.62 -3.41 -3.47
CA VAL A 463 19.67 -4.02 -2.14
C VAL A 463 18.47 -4.93 -2.02
N VAL A 464 18.76 -6.24 -2.08
CA VAL A 464 17.95 -7.28 -1.46
C VAL A 464 17.82 -6.89 0.01
N ALA A 465 16.59 -6.60 0.44
CA ALA A 465 16.28 -6.58 1.86
C ALA A 465 16.61 -7.97 2.42
N VAL A 466 17.50 -8.00 3.42
CA VAL A 466 17.55 -9.11 4.37
C VAL A 466 16.54 -8.82 5.46
#